data_AF-U3U4Q3-F1
#
_entry.id   AF-U3U4Q3-F1
#
_cell.length_a   1.000
_cell.length_b   1.000
_cell.length_c   1.000
_cell.angle_alpha   90.00
_cell.angle_beta   90.00
_cell.angle_gamma   90.00
#
_symmetry.space_group_name_H-M   'P 1'
#
loop_
_entity.id
_entity.type
_entity.pdbx_description
1 polymer ?
#
loop_
_entity_poly.entity_id
_entity_poly.type
_entity_poly.pdbx_seq_one_letter_code
_entity_poly.pdbx_strand_id
1 'polypeptide(L)'
;MALRFAGLNHLVWVHQVLCRGQDVTAGVIEQLCEGQSLTMNNIKEMPWSPAFLRALQAIPCPYHRYYWQTPQMLAEEQEKAQHGQAGTRAEQVMKVEAELFALYADAPRRRHATGDDFLGAADWHSVDAGPARRCHRAGVHSAGMAVEHE
;
A
#
# COMPACT_ATOMS: atom_id res chain seq x y z
N MET A 1 8.70 -12.30 9.78
CA MET A 1 8.35 -12.49 8.36
C MET A 1 9.24 -11.55 7.56
N ALA A 2 9.71 -11.93 6.37
CA ALA A 2 10.53 -11.09 5.52
C ALA A 2 10.04 -11.20 4.07
N LEU A 3 10.10 -10.10 3.32
CA LEU A 3 9.70 -10.03 1.91
C LEU A 3 10.91 -9.60 1.09
N ARG A 4 11.10 -10.20 -0.08
CA ARG A 4 11.98 -9.65 -1.12
C ARG A 4 11.12 -9.12 -2.25
N PHE A 5 11.30 -7.84 -2.55
CA PHE A 5 10.57 -7.16 -3.58
C PHE A 5 11.49 -6.27 -4.41
N ALA A 6 11.10 -6.02 -5.64
CA ALA A 6 11.81 -5.13 -6.55
C ALA A 6 10.79 -4.40 -7.43
N GLY A 7 11.15 -3.19 -7.86
CA GLY A 7 10.31 -2.36 -8.72
C GLY A 7 10.34 -0.89 -8.32
N LEU A 8 9.34 -0.16 -8.77
CA LEU A 8 9.13 1.25 -8.48
C LEU A 8 7.98 1.43 -7.50
N ASN A 9 7.86 2.65 -6.96
CA ASN A 9 6.66 3.04 -6.26
C ASN A 9 5.43 2.85 -7.18
N HIS A 10 4.39 2.19 -6.68
CA HIS A 10 3.20 1.76 -7.43
C HIS A 10 3.44 0.81 -8.62
N LEU A 11 4.64 0.22 -8.74
CA LEU A 11 4.96 -0.79 -9.75
C LEU A 11 6.01 -1.76 -9.19
N VAL A 12 5.61 -2.54 -8.19
CA VAL A 12 6.49 -3.40 -7.39
C VAL A 12 5.98 -4.84 -7.31
N TRP A 13 6.89 -5.80 -7.40
CA TRP A 13 6.62 -7.23 -7.28
C TRP A 13 7.28 -7.80 -6.03
N VAL A 14 6.57 -8.66 -5.31
CA VAL A 14 7.19 -9.51 -4.29
C VAL A 14 7.60 -10.82 -4.97
N HIS A 15 8.90 -11.11 -4.95
CA HIS A 15 9.49 -12.31 -5.53
C HIS A 15 9.79 -13.39 -4.49
N GLN A 16 9.80 -13.04 -3.20
CA GLN A 16 9.98 -14.02 -2.13
C GLN A 16 9.24 -13.63 -0.84
N VAL A 17 8.57 -14.61 -0.24
CA VAL A 17 7.91 -14.49 1.06
C VAL A 17 8.53 -15.50 2.03
N LEU A 18 9.19 -15.00 3.07
CA LEU A 18 9.79 -15.81 4.13
C LEU A 18 8.98 -15.70 5.42
N CYS A 19 8.39 -16.81 5.86
CA CYS A 19 7.73 -16.91 7.15
C CYS A 19 8.53 -17.84 8.07
N ARG A 20 9.01 -17.32 9.21
CA ARG A 20 9.83 -18.08 10.17
C ARG A 20 11.03 -18.81 9.52
N GLY A 21 11.64 -18.17 8.52
CA GLY A 21 12.78 -18.72 7.77
C GLY A 21 12.42 -19.69 6.65
N GLN A 22 11.15 -20.06 6.49
CA GLN A 22 10.66 -20.92 5.40
C GLN A 22 10.14 -20.09 4.23
N ASP A 23 10.49 -20.49 3.01
CA ASP A 23 9.94 -19.91 1.78
C ASP A 23 8.52 -20.41 1.55
N VAL A 24 7.56 -19.49 1.63
CA VAL A 24 6.13 -19.75 1.45
C VAL A 24 5.58 -19.10 0.18
N THR A 25 6.44 -18.64 -0.73
CA THR A 25 6.07 -17.84 -1.91
C THR A 25 5.04 -18.56 -2.78
N ALA A 26 5.29 -19.84 -3.11
CA ALA A 26 4.37 -20.63 -3.92
C ALA A 26 2.99 -20.79 -3.26
N GLY A 27 2.96 -21.02 -1.94
CA GLY A 27 1.72 -21.12 -1.18
C GLY A 27 0.91 -19.84 -1.21
N VAL A 28 1.56 -18.68 -1.10
CA VAL A 28 0.91 -17.37 -1.20
C VAL A 28 0.38 -17.13 -2.61
N ILE A 29 1.11 -17.52 -3.66
CA ILE A 29 0.63 -17.40 -5.04
C ILE A 29 -0.63 -18.25 -5.26
N GLU A 30 -0.69 -19.48 -4.74
CA GLU A 30 -1.89 -20.30 -4.84
C GLU A 30 -3.08 -19.72 -4.06
N GLN A 31 -2.85 -19.16 -2.87
CA GLN A 31 -3.88 -18.44 -2.13
C GLN A 31 -4.48 -17.27 -2.93
N LEU A 32 -3.63 -16.51 -3.64
CA LEU A 32 -4.09 -15.44 -4.52
C LEU A 32 -4.89 -15.98 -5.73
N CYS A 33 -4.50 -17.14 -6.27
CA CYS A 33 -5.26 -17.83 -7.31
C CYS A 33 -6.66 -18.27 -6.83
N GLU A 34 -6.81 -18.60 -5.54
CA GLU A 34 -8.07 -18.96 -4.90
C GLU A 34 -8.95 -17.74 -4.57
N GLY A 35 -8.50 -16.53 -4.91
CA GLY A 35 -9.25 -15.29 -4.69
C GLY A 35 -8.96 -14.62 -3.35
N GLN A 36 -7.95 -15.07 -2.60
CA GLN A 36 -7.47 -14.29 -1.45
C GLN A 36 -6.85 -12.99 -1.96
N SER A 37 -7.08 -11.90 -1.24
CA SER A 37 -6.82 -10.56 -1.75
C SER A 37 -5.83 -9.81 -0.87
N LEU A 38 -4.85 -9.19 -1.52
CA LEU A 38 -3.92 -8.23 -0.93
C LEU A 38 -4.33 -6.82 -1.36
N THR A 39 -5.53 -6.36 -0.98
CA THR A 39 -6.03 -5.04 -1.38
C THR A 39 -6.01 -4.05 -0.23
N MET A 40 -5.87 -2.78 -0.61
CA MET A 40 -6.20 -1.64 0.24
C MET A 40 -7.68 -1.30 0.01
N ASN A 41 -8.33 -0.72 1.02
CA ASN A 41 -9.76 -0.36 0.99
C ASN A 41 -10.20 0.46 -0.25
N ASN A 42 -9.26 1.12 -0.94
CA ASN A 42 -9.53 2.07 -2.00
C ASN A 42 -9.38 1.50 -3.43
N ILE A 43 -8.96 0.24 -3.60
CA ILE A 43 -8.84 -0.41 -4.92
C ILE A 43 -9.73 -1.65 -4.91
N LYS A 44 -10.73 -1.70 -5.81
CA LYS A 44 -11.67 -2.82 -5.87
C LYS A 44 -10.96 -4.11 -6.22
N GLU A 45 -11.46 -5.19 -5.64
CA GLU A 45 -10.95 -6.54 -5.84
C GLU A 45 -11.31 -7.03 -7.24
N MET A 46 -10.37 -6.87 -8.18
CA MET A 46 -10.38 -7.65 -9.41
C MET A 46 -9.50 -8.88 -9.22
N PRO A 47 -10.06 -10.09 -9.35
CA PRO A 47 -9.29 -11.31 -9.21
C PRO A 47 -8.25 -11.40 -10.32
N TRP A 48 -7.06 -11.88 -9.96
CA TRP A 48 -6.05 -12.20 -10.95
C TRP A 48 -6.40 -13.53 -11.64
N SER A 49 -6.03 -13.66 -12.90
CA SER A 49 -6.08 -14.98 -13.56
C SER A 49 -5.12 -15.95 -12.87
N PRO A 50 -5.57 -17.13 -12.41
CA PRO A 50 -4.68 -18.13 -11.81
C PRO A 50 -3.54 -18.55 -12.74
N ALA A 51 -3.84 -18.70 -14.03
CA ALA A 51 -2.83 -19.03 -15.04
C ALA A 51 -1.77 -17.93 -15.16
N PHE A 52 -2.18 -16.66 -15.05
CA PHE A 52 -1.27 -15.53 -15.08
C PHE A 52 -0.35 -15.51 -13.87
N LEU A 53 -0.88 -15.66 -12.65
CA LEU A 53 -0.07 -15.64 -11.43
C LEU A 53 0.93 -16.81 -11.38
N ARG A 54 0.50 -18.01 -11.79
CA ARG A 54 1.38 -19.17 -11.90
C ARG A 54 2.46 -18.98 -12.95
N ALA A 55 2.18 -18.30 -14.06
CA ALA A 55 3.21 -17.99 -15.06
C ALA A 55 4.18 -16.89 -14.56
N LEU A 56 3.66 -15.90 -13.83
CA LEU A 56 4.44 -14.76 -13.33
C LEU A 56 5.43 -15.16 -12.23
N GLN A 57 5.09 -16.16 -11.39
CA GLN A 57 5.91 -16.62 -10.26
C GLN A 57 6.33 -15.48 -9.31
N ALA A 58 5.53 -14.42 -9.26
CA ALA A 58 5.71 -13.27 -8.38
C ALA A 58 4.35 -12.69 -8.02
N ILE A 59 4.29 -12.01 -6.89
CA ILE A 59 3.06 -11.39 -6.39
C ILE A 59 3.04 -9.93 -6.85
N PRO A 60 2.12 -9.54 -7.76
CA PRO A 60 2.02 -8.16 -8.23
C PRO A 60 1.34 -7.26 -7.20
N CYS A 61 1.79 -6.02 -7.05
CA CYS A 61 1.06 -5.03 -6.27
C CYS A 61 -0.29 -4.66 -6.91
N PRO A 62 -1.28 -4.16 -6.15
CA PRO A 62 -2.62 -3.84 -6.66
C PRO A 62 -2.67 -2.92 -7.88
N TYR A 63 -1.71 -1.99 -7.99
CA TYR A 63 -1.65 -1.01 -9.08
C TYR A 63 -1.31 -1.63 -10.45
N HIS A 64 -0.77 -2.84 -10.50
CA HIS A 64 -0.55 -3.56 -11.76
C HIS A 64 -1.85 -3.78 -12.56
N ARG A 65 -3.01 -3.76 -11.90
CA ARG A 65 -4.31 -3.90 -12.58
C ARG A 65 -4.54 -2.80 -13.61
N TYR A 66 -4.06 -1.58 -13.37
CA TYR A 66 -4.15 -0.50 -14.35
C TYR A 66 -3.34 -0.76 -15.63
N TYR A 67 -2.35 -1.66 -15.59
CA TYR A 67 -1.51 -2.02 -16.74
C TYR A 67 -2.00 -3.29 -17.45
N TRP A 68 -2.43 -4.31 -16.70
CA TRP A 68 -2.80 -5.62 -17.27
C TRP A 68 -4.31 -5.87 -17.37
N GLN A 69 -5.12 -5.07 -16.69
CA GLN A 69 -6.58 -5.17 -16.67
C GLN A 69 -7.21 -3.78 -16.96
N THR A 70 -6.52 -2.97 -17.77
CA THR A 70 -6.89 -1.58 -18.08
C THR A 70 -8.33 -1.41 -18.54
N PRO A 71 -8.87 -2.24 -19.47
CA PRO A 71 -10.25 -2.06 -19.92
C PRO A 71 -11.27 -2.20 -18.80
N GLN A 72 -11.08 -3.19 -17.91
CA GLN A 72 -11.98 -3.45 -16.80
C GLN A 72 -11.86 -2.36 -15.73
N MET A 73 -10.64 -1.94 -15.39
CA MET A 73 -10.40 -0.83 -14.46
C MET A 73 -11.03 0.47 -14.98
N LEU A 74 -10.88 0.77 -16.26
CA LEU A 74 -11.44 1.98 -16.86
C LEU A 74 -12.97 1.97 -16.84
N ALA A 75 -13.59 0.84 -17.22
CA ALA A 75 -15.04 0.70 -17.21
C ALA A 75 -15.62 0.92 -15.81
N GLU A 76 -14.98 0.36 -14.79
CA GLU A 76 -15.41 0.53 -13.40
C GLU A 76 -15.28 1.98 -12.92
N GLU A 77 -14.17 2.65 -13.23
CA GLU A 77 -13.99 4.06 -12.83
C GLU A 77 -14.97 4.99 -13.56
N GLN A 78 -15.30 4.71 -14.82
CA GLN A 78 -16.35 5.42 -15.56
C GLN A 78 -17.73 5.18 -14.95
N GLU A 79 -18.05 3.94 -14.60
CA GLU A 79 -19.31 3.59 -13.94
C GLU A 79 -19.47 4.33 -12.60
N LYS A 80 -18.43 4.34 -11.77
CA LYS A 80 -18.41 5.10 -10.50
C LYS A 80 -18.58 6.60 -10.72
N ALA A 81 -17.90 7.16 -11.73
CA ALA A 81 -17.99 8.58 -12.02
C ALA A 81 -19.37 9.01 -12.52
N GLN A 82 -20.02 8.17 -13.35
CA GLN A 82 -21.30 8.49 -13.97
C GLN A 82 -22.51 8.13 -13.11
N HIS A 83 -22.44 7.02 -12.38
CA HIS A 83 -23.60 6.42 -11.70
C HIS A 83 -23.37 6.24 -10.18
N GLY A 84 -22.15 6.45 -9.69
CA GLY A 84 -21.84 6.34 -8.27
C GLY A 84 -22.39 7.51 -7.47
N GLN A 85 -23.10 7.22 -6.38
CA GLN A 85 -23.64 8.24 -5.46
C GLN A 85 -22.55 9.17 -4.88
N ALA A 86 -21.32 8.68 -4.79
CA ALA A 86 -20.20 9.38 -4.19
C ALA A 86 -19.38 10.22 -5.20
N GLY A 87 -19.56 10.02 -6.51
CA GLY A 87 -18.73 10.61 -7.56
C GLY A 87 -17.35 9.95 -7.66
N THR A 88 -16.43 10.63 -8.34
CA THR A 88 -15.02 10.24 -8.49
C THR A 88 -14.30 10.17 -7.14
N ARG A 89 -13.17 9.45 -7.09
CA ARG A 89 -12.36 9.39 -5.87
C ARG A 89 -11.86 10.77 -5.43
N ALA A 90 -11.53 11.65 -6.36
CA ALA A 90 -11.10 13.01 -6.04
C ALA A 90 -12.21 13.80 -5.33
N GLU A 91 -13.44 13.75 -5.83
CA GLU A 91 -14.59 14.42 -5.20
C GLU A 91 -14.89 13.88 -3.81
N GLN A 92 -14.74 12.57 -3.61
CA GLN A 92 -14.85 11.95 -2.29
C GLN A 92 -13.78 12.48 -1.33
N VAL A 93 -12.51 12.52 -1.76
CA VAL A 93 -11.41 13.03 -0.95
C VAL A 93 -11.63 14.51 -0.61
N MET A 94 -12.09 15.34 -1.56
CA MET A 94 -12.39 16.74 -1.30
C MET A 94 -13.45 16.93 -0.21
N LYS A 95 -14.49 16.09 -0.18
CA LYS A 95 -15.52 16.11 0.88
C LYS A 95 -14.91 15.74 2.24
N VAL A 96 -14.14 14.65 2.28
CA VAL A 96 -13.46 14.20 3.51
C VAL A 96 -12.50 15.26 4.04
N GLU A 97 -11.69 15.87 3.18
CA GLU A 97 -10.77 16.94 3.57
C GLU A 97 -11.52 18.16 4.12
N ALA A 98 -12.63 18.57 3.50
CA ALA A 98 -13.44 19.68 4.00
C ALA A 98 -14.01 19.41 5.41
N GLU A 99 -14.52 18.19 5.65
CA GLU A 99 -15.02 17.76 6.95
C GLU A 99 -13.90 17.73 8.00
N LEU A 100 -12.73 17.20 7.63
CA LEU A 100 -11.56 17.17 8.50
C LEU A 100 -11.06 18.57 8.84
N PHE A 101 -10.99 19.49 7.87
CA PHE A 101 -10.56 20.87 8.13
C PHE A 101 -11.53 21.62 9.04
N ALA A 102 -12.84 21.42 8.87
CA ALA A 102 -13.85 21.98 9.78
C ALA A 102 -13.68 21.44 11.21
N LEU A 103 -13.50 20.13 11.36
CA LEU A 103 -13.24 19.49 12.66
C LEU A 103 -11.97 20.03 13.33
N TYR A 104 -10.90 20.22 12.56
CA TYR A 104 -9.62 20.70 13.10
C TYR A 104 -9.60 22.20 13.39
N ALA A 105 -10.54 22.98 12.86
CA ALA A 105 -10.66 24.41 13.16
C ALA A 105 -11.08 24.67 14.63
N ASP A 106 -11.82 23.73 15.24
CA ASP A 106 -12.28 23.81 16.62
C ASP A 106 -11.32 23.07 17.59
N ALA A 107 -10.38 23.79 18.20
CA ALA A 107 -9.38 23.25 19.14
C ALA A 107 -9.88 23.22 20.61
N PRO A 108 -9.32 22.39 21.54
CA PRO A 108 -8.24 21.41 21.42
C PRO A 108 -8.62 20.05 22.06
N ARG A 109 -9.22 19.10 21.34
CA ARG A 109 -9.33 17.72 21.86
C ARG A 109 -8.94 16.70 20.80
N ARG A 110 -7.65 16.39 20.82
CA ARG A 110 -7.04 15.29 20.08
C ARG A 110 -7.63 13.96 20.55
N ARG A 111 -8.53 13.39 19.76
CA ARG A 111 -8.63 11.94 19.58
C ARG A 111 -8.76 11.73 18.08
N HIS A 112 -8.05 10.73 17.56
CA HIS A 112 -8.19 10.28 16.18
C HIS A 112 -9.68 10.16 15.89
N ALA A 113 -10.19 11.06 15.03
CA ALA A 113 -11.55 10.96 14.59
C ALA A 113 -11.63 9.71 13.71
N THR A 114 -12.68 8.92 13.89
CA THR A 114 -12.99 7.70 13.13
C THR A 114 -13.12 7.91 11.60
N GLY A 115 -12.86 9.13 11.09
CA GLY A 115 -12.78 9.45 9.66
C GLY A 115 -11.41 9.21 9.02
N ASP A 116 -10.34 9.02 9.81
CA ASP A 116 -9.00 8.67 9.29
C ASP A 116 -9.02 7.36 8.46
N ASP A 117 -9.96 6.46 8.75
CA ASP A 117 -10.13 5.17 8.07
C ASP A 117 -10.42 5.32 6.57
N PHE A 118 -11.03 6.43 6.13
CA PHE A 118 -11.32 6.70 4.71
C PHE A 118 -10.08 7.14 3.90
N LEU A 119 -9.08 7.72 4.59
CA LEU A 119 -7.76 8.02 4.03
C LEU A 119 -6.79 6.84 4.17
N GLY A 120 -7.20 5.74 4.83
CA GLY A 120 -6.38 4.61 5.30
C GLY A 120 -5.49 3.88 4.27
N ALA A 121 -5.54 4.23 2.98
CA ALA A 121 -4.47 3.84 2.05
C ALA A 121 -3.12 4.51 2.38
N ALA A 122 -3.13 5.65 3.07
CA ALA A 122 -1.93 6.41 3.43
C ALA A 122 -1.33 6.01 4.79
N ASP A 123 -1.94 5.08 5.53
CA ASP A 123 -1.55 4.78 6.92
C ASP A 123 -0.10 4.30 7.04
N TRP A 124 0.40 3.61 6.00
CA TRP A 124 1.80 3.21 5.85
C TRP A 124 2.80 4.37 5.81
N HIS A 125 2.41 5.56 5.35
CA HIS A 125 3.31 6.73 5.27
C HIS A 125 3.77 7.18 6.66
N SER A 126 2.93 7.04 7.68
CA SER A 126 3.29 7.38 9.06
C SER A 126 4.20 6.29 9.68
N VAL A 127 3.89 5.02 9.37
CA VAL A 127 4.53 3.83 9.94
C VAL A 127 5.95 3.66 9.41
N ASP A 128 6.22 3.91 8.13
CA ASP A 128 7.58 3.78 7.56
C ASP A 128 8.47 4.99 7.89
N ALA A 129 7.88 6.19 8.00
CA ALA A 129 8.66 7.41 8.27
C ALA A 129 9.28 7.43 9.67
N GLY A 130 8.64 6.83 10.68
CA GLY A 130 9.13 6.81 12.05
C GLY A 130 10.42 5.98 12.25
N PRO A 131 10.43 4.70 11.89
CA PRO A 131 11.60 3.82 11.93
C PRO A 131 12.75 4.31 11.05
N ALA A 132 12.46 4.80 9.83
CA ALA A 132 13.50 5.35 8.94
C ALA A 132 14.22 6.55 9.57
N ARG A 133 13.47 7.48 10.19
CA ARG A 133 14.05 8.61 10.94
C ARG A 133 14.85 8.17 12.16
N ARG A 134 14.43 7.10 12.85
CA ARG A 134 15.15 6.53 14.00
C ARG A 134 16.46 5.86 13.60
N CYS A 135 16.48 5.05 12.54
CA CYS A 135 17.71 4.44 12.02
C CYS A 135 18.69 5.50 11.53
N HIS A 136 18.20 6.55 10.85
CA HIS A 136 19.06 7.65 10.41
C HIS A 136 19.69 8.37 11.59
N ARG A 137 18.91 8.71 12.65
CA ARG A 137 19.46 9.33 13.88
C ARG A 137 20.46 8.45 14.62
N ALA A 138 20.22 7.14 14.68
CA ALA A 138 21.14 6.19 15.32
C ALA A 138 22.49 6.10 14.58
N GLY A 139 22.50 6.30 13.25
CA GLY A 139 23.72 6.32 12.44
C GLY A 139 24.56 7.61 12.54
N VAL A 140 24.02 8.71 13.10
CA VAL A 140 24.76 9.98 13.25
C VAL A 140 25.70 9.98 14.48
N HIS A 141 25.62 8.98 15.38
CA HIS A 141 26.44 8.92 16.59
C HIS A 141 27.64 7.95 16.52
N SER A 142 27.89 7.28 15.38
CA SER A 142 29.01 6.33 15.25
C SER A 142 30.12 6.76 14.29
N ALA A 143 30.16 8.01 13.85
CA ALA A 143 31.24 8.55 13.03
C ALA A 143 32.19 9.39 13.88
N GLY A 144 33.04 8.75 14.69
CA GLY A 144 34.03 9.44 15.52
C GLY A 144 35.13 8.51 16.01
N MET A 145 36.28 8.56 15.32
CA MET A 145 37.63 8.17 15.75
C MET A 145 37.91 6.69 16.05
N ALA A 146 38.60 6.06 15.09
CA ALA A 146 39.78 5.25 15.40
C ALA A 146 40.84 5.56 14.33
N VAL A 147 41.82 6.38 14.70
CA VAL A 147 43.08 6.53 13.97
C VAL A 147 44.01 5.45 14.53
N GLU A 148 44.48 4.56 13.66
CA GLU A 148 45.51 3.58 13.95
C GLU A 148 46.83 4.28 14.29
N HIS A 149 47.48 3.86 15.37
CA HIS A 149 48.93 3.94 15.53
C HIS A 149 49.40 2.73 16.33
N GLU A 150 50.37 2.02 15.74
CA GLU A 150 51.29 0.97 16.23
C GLU A 150 51.03 0.26 17.57
#